data_AF-A0A6S6S165-F1
#
_entry.id   AF-A0A6S6S165-F1
#
_cell.length_a   1.000
_cell.length_b   1.000
_cell.length_c   1.000
_cell.angle_alpha   90.00
_cell.angle_beta   90.00
_cell.angle_gamma   90.00
#
_symmetry.space_group_name_H-M   'P 1'
#
loop_
_entity.id
_entity.type
_entity.pdbx_description
1 polymer ?
#
loop_
_entity_poly.entity_id
_entity_poly.type
_entity_poly.pdbx_seq_one_letter_code
_entity_poly.pdbx_strand_id
1 'polypeptide(L)'
;MQVRKTQSLLNDQQKTAVMDMPLFYGKQIYGKQIDDWFITTVGYTGELGYEIVLPKEQAVKLWQKLIDLDIKPAELGARDTLRLEAEMNFYGQEMSELVSPLAANIEWTIAWQPEERYFIGRDALKRQRQLGTEKLVDLVMPDRGILQTDLAVSFT
;
A
#
# COMPACT_ATOMS: atom_id res chain seq x y z
N MET A 1 -2.16 11.25 -4.80
CA MET A 1 -2.56 12.13 -5.94
C MET A 1 -3.99 12.59 -5.73
N GLN A 2 -4.30 13.89 -5.84
CA GLN A 2 -5.70 14.32 -5.76
C GLN A 2 -6.48 13.82 -6.99
N VAL A 3 -7.40 12.88 -6.78
CA VAL A 3 -8.10 12.15 -7.86
C VAL A 3 -8.74 13.08 -8.89
N ARG A 4 -9.58 14.03 -8.44
CA ARG A 4 -10.31 14.94 -9.34
C ARG A 4 -9.39 15.82 -10.20
N LYS A 5 -8.32 16.36 -9.61
CA LYS A 5 -7.34 17.18 -10.35
C LYS A 5 -6.55 16.32 -11.33
N THR A 6 -6.15 15.12 -10.93
CA THR A 6 -5.37 14.20 -11.79
C THR A 6 -6.21 13.72 -12.98
N GLN A 7 -7.49 13.44 -12.77
CA GLN A 7 -8.42 13.02 -13.83
C GLN A 7 -8.52 14.02 -14.98
N SER A 8 -8.39 15.33 -14.71
CA SER A 8 -8.48 16.35 -15.79
C SER A 8 -7.34 16.25 -16.80
N LEU A 9 -6.20 15.66 -16.42
CA LEU A 9 -5.02 15.47 -17.27
C LEU A 9 -5.08 14.21 -18.11
N LEU A 10 -5.99 13.29 -17.78
CA LEU A 10 -6.18 12.03 -18.51
C LEU A 10 -6.96 12.28 -19.81
N ASN A 11 -6.64 11.52 -20.86
CA ASN A 11 -7.44 11.52 -22.09
C ASN A 11 -8.81 10.83 -21.85
N ASP A 12 -9.74 10.94 -22.79
CA ASP A 12 -11.11 10.42 -22.61
C ASP A 12 -11.16 8.90 -22.43
N GLN A 13 -10.28 8.17 -23.11
CA GLN A 13 -10.15 6.72 -22.98
C GLN A 13 -9.64 6.34 -21.58
N GLN A 14 -8.61 7.03 -21.08
CA GLN A 14 -8.06 6.84 -19.74
C GLN A 14 -9.07 7.20 -18.66
N LYS A 15 -9.79 8.33 -18.79
CA LYS A 15 -10.87 8.72 -17.86
C LYS A 15 -11.94 7.62 -17.77
N THR A 16 -12.41 7.16 -18.92
CA THR A 16 -13.41 6.07 -19.00
C THR A 16 -12.87 4.81 -18.33
N ALA A 17 -11.60 4.46 -18.59
CA ALA A 17 -11.01 3.26 -18.05
C ALA A 17 -10.90 3.25 -16.52
N VAL A 18 -10.62 4.42 -15.90
CA VAL A 18 -10.43 4.54 -14.45
C VAL A 18 -11.71 4.85 -13.67
N MET A 19 -12.77 5.36 -14.31
CA MET A 19 -14.06 5.64 -13.65
C MET A 19 -14.72 4.37 -13.09
N ASP A 20 -14.54 3.24 -13.78
CA ASP A 20 -15.13 1.96 -13.41
C ASP A 20 -14.22 1.10 -12.52
N MET A 21 -13.04 1.60 -12.13
CA MET A 21 -12.14 0.85 -11.25
C MET A 21 -12.64 0.97 -9.81
N PRO A 22 -13.09 -0.12 -9.18
CA PRO A 22 -13.44 -0.08 -7.77
C PRO A 22 -12.19 0.17 -6.93
N LEU A 23 -12.40 0.67 -5.71
CA LEU A 23 -11.32 0.75 -4.75
C LEU A 23 -10.82 -0.66 -4.41
N PHE A 24 -9.52 -0.77 -4.18
CA PHE A 24 -8.99 -2.00 -3.64
C PHE A 24 -9.55 -2.23 -2.23
N TYR A 25 -10.35 -3.28 -2.08
CA TYR A 25 -10.74 -3.83 -0.79
C TYR A 25 -10.47 -5.34 -0.80
N GLY A 26 -9.25 -5.71 -0.44
CA GLY A 26 -8.89 -7.06 0.05
C GLY A 26 -8.94 -8.24 -0.92
N LYS A 27 -9.42 -8.11 -2.17
CA LYS A 27 -9.52 -9.27 -3.09
C LYS A 27 -9.07 -9.07 -4.53
N GLN A 28 -9.09 -7.86 -5.07
CA GLN A 28 -8.72 -7.65 -6.47
C GLN A 28 -8.11 -6.27 -6.66
N ILE A 29 -6.88 -6.23 -7.18
CA ILE A 29 -6.23 -5.00 -7.63
C ILE A 29 -6.72 -4.74 -9.05
N TYR A 30 -7.20 -3.52 -9.29
CA TYR A 30 -7.62 -3.07 -10.61
C TYR A 30 -6.56 -2.14 -11.16
N GLY A 31 -5.92 -2.61 -12.23
CA GLY A 31 -5.06 -1.82 -13.08
C GLY A 31 -5.49 -2.01 -14.51
N LYS A 32 -5.46 -0.95 -15.30
CA LYS A 32 -5.65 -1.05 -16.75
C LYS A 32 -4.44 -0.49 -17.44
N GLN A 33 -4.01 -1.21 -18.47
CA GLN A 33 -3.15 -0.68 -19.49
C GLN A 33 -4.01 0.04 -20.52
N ILE A 34 -3.71 1.32 -20.77
CA ILE A 34 -4.35 2.14 -21.79
C ILE A 34 -3.22 2.86 -22.53
N ASP A 35 -3.10 2.59 -23.82
CA ASP A 35 -1.93 2.99 -24.62
C ASP A 35 -0.63 2.47 -23.96
N ASP A 36 0.36 3.33 -23.77
CA ASP A 36 1.63 3.01 -23.10
C ASP A 36 1.57 3.23 -21.57
N TRP A 37 0.39 3.52 -21.01
CA TRP A 37 0.21 3.82 -19.59
C TRP A 37 -0.42 2.64 -18.86
N PHE A 38 0.00 2.42 -17.62
CA PHE A 38 -0.66 1.53 -16.68
C PHE A 38 -1.12 2.34 -15.47
N ILE A 39 -2.43 2.38 -15.24
CA ILE A 39 -3.05 3.19 -14.19
C ILE A 39 -3.80 2.27 -13.24
N THR A 40 -3.61 2.45 -11.93
CA THR A 40 -4.34 1.75 -10.87
C THR A 40 -4.99 2.76 -9.91
N THR A 41 -6.02 2.31 -9.19
CA THR A 41 -6.65 3.05 -8.08
C THR A 41 -6.09 2.64 -6.71
N VAL A 42 -4.92 1.98 -6.69
CA VAL A 42 -4.22 1.65 -5.44
C VAL A 42 -3.20 2.72 -5.10
N GLY A 43 -2.74 2.70 -3.85
CA GLY A 43 -1.71 3.58 -3.35
C GLY A 43 -1.28 3.18 -1.95
N TYR A 44 -0.19 3.80 -1.49
CA TYR A 44 0.45 3.49 -0.21
C TYR A 44 0.26 4.61 0.83
N THR A 45 -0.95 5.17 0.88
CA THR A 45 -1.31 6.30 1.75
C THR A 45 -2.65 6.14 2.47
N GLY A 46 -3.38 5.03 2.27
CA GLY A 46 -4.77 4.87 2.74
C GLY A 46 -5.82 5.74 2.03
N GLU A 47 -5.39 6.84 1.42
CA GLU A 47 -6.24 7.78 0.70
C GLU A 47 -6.56 7.38 -0.75
N LEU A 48 -7.66 7.95 -1.26
CA LEU A 48 -8.03 7.85 -2.68
C LEU A 48 -6.95 8.45 -3.57
N GLY A 49 -6.52 7.71 -4.59
CA GLY A 49 -5.48 8.16 -5.49
C GLY A 49 -5.30 7.26 -6.72
N TYR A 50 -4.26 7.59 -7.49
CA TYR A 50 -3.78 6.78 -8.59
C TYR A 50 -2.31 6.46 -8.38
N GLU A 51 -1.89 5.27 -8.81
CA GLU A 51 -0.52 5.01 -9.23
C GLU A 51 -0.49 4.95 -10.76
N ILE A 52 0.48 5.64 -11.35
CA ILE A 52 0.61 5.77 -12.81
C ILE A 52 2.02 5.35 -13.22
N VAL A 53 2.09 4.32 -14.05
CA VAL A 53 3.30 3.91 -14.75
C VAL A 53 3.16 4.33 -16.21
N LEU A 54 4.17 4.99 -16.75
CA LEU A 54 4.14 5.58 -18.09
C LEU A 54 5.57 5.61 -18.69
N PRO A 55 5.72 5.84 -20.01
CA PRO A 55 7.03 5.97 -20.63
C PRO A 55 7.86 7.09 -19.99
N LYS A 56 9.16 6.83 -19.82
CA LYS A 56 10.10 7.74 -19.15
C LYS A 56 10.06 9.15 -19.73
N GLU A 57 9.95 9.25 -21.05
CA GLU A 57 9.96 10.51 -21.81
C GLU A 57 8.73 11.39 -21.48
N GLN A 58 7.66 10.78 -20.96
CA GLN A 58 6.42 11.46 -20.60
C GLN A 58 6.36 11.86 -19.12
N ALA A 59 7.22 11.27 -18.26
CA ALA A 59 7.17 11.44 -16.81
C ALA A 59 7.33 12.91 -16.36
N VAL A 60 8.35 13.61 -16.87
CA VAL A 60 8.61 15.02 -16.52
C VAL A 60 7.46 15.92 -16.94
N LYS A 61 6.88 15.67 -18.13
CA LYS A 61 5.74 16.43 -18.65
C LYS A 61 4.49 16.22 -17.79
N LEU A 62 4.20 14.99 -17.39
CA LEU A 62 3.07 14.71 -16.48
C LEU A 62 3.30 15.39 -15.12
N TRP A 63 4.51 15.26 -14.56
CA TRP A 63 4.86 15.87 -13.29
C TRP A 63 4.64 17.38 -13.27
N GLN A 64 5.12 18.09 -14.31
CA GLN A 64 4.92 19.54 -14.41
C GLN A 64 3.44 19.91 -14.50
N LYS A 65 2.65 19.17 -15.31
CA LYS A 65 1.20 19.40 -15.41
C LYS A 65 0.48 19.22 -14.07
N LEU A 66 0.92 18.28 -13.24
CA LEU A 66 0.34 18.09 -11.90
C LEU A 66 0.64 19.29 -10.99
N ILE A 67 1.87 19.82 -11.05
CA ILE A 67 2.26 21.04 -10.32
C ILE A 67 1.44 22.24 -10.81
N ASP A 68 1.26 22.39 -12.12
CA ASP A 68 0.48 23.48 -12.73
C ASP A 68 -1.01 23.45 -12.28
N LEU A 69 -1.51 22.29 -11.84
CA LEU A 69 -2.82 22.13 -11.20
C LEU A 69 -2.82 22.36 -9.68
N ASP A 70 -1.74 22.89 -9.12
CA ASP A 70 -1.55 23.10 -7.67
C ASP A 70 -1.69 21.78 -6.89
N ILE A 71 -1.13 20.68 -7.43
CA ILE A 71 -0.90 19.45 -6.68
C ILE A 71 0.48 19.55 -6.05
N LYS A 72 0.51 19.59 -4.71
CA LYS A 72 1.75 19.68 -3.94
C LYS A 72 2.50 18.35 -3.98
N PRO A 73 3.81 18.35 -4.28
CA PRO A 73 4.66 17.18 -4.06
C PRO A 73 4.64 16.76 -2.60
N ALA A 74 4.71 15.46 -2.34
CA ALA A 74 4.85 14.89 -1.01
C ALA A 74 6.14 14.06 -0.95
N GLU A 75 6.88 14.23 0.14
CA GLU A 75 8.14 13.53 0.36
C GLU A 75 7.95 12.23 1.14
N LEU A 76 9.04 11.49 1.31
CA LEU A 76 9.04 10.17 1.96
C LEU A 76 8.51 10.20 3.39
N GLY A 77 8.79 11.25 4.17
CA GLY A 77 8.30 11.37 5.55
C GLY A 77 6.78 11.51 5.64
N ALA A 78 6.17 12.30 4.74
CA ALA A 78 4.72 12.42 4.66
C ALA A 78 4.07 11.09 4.26
N ARG A 79 4.68 10.35 3.31
CA ARG A 79 4.23 9.01 2.95
C ARG A 79 4.33 8.03 4.12
N ASP A 80 5.41 8.07 4.88
CA ASP A 80 5.64 7.17 6.01
C ASP A 80 4.64 7.42 7.16
N THR A 81 4.20 8.66 7.35
CA THR A 81 3.13 8.96 8.31
C THR A 81 1.78 8.41 7.82
N LEU A 82 1.39 8.71 6.58
CA LEU A 82 0.09 8.30 6.03
C LEU A 82 -0.05 6.79 5.94
N ARG A 83 1.00 6.06 5.55
CA ARG A 83 0.97 4.60 5.46
C ARG A 83 0.81 3.98 6.84
N LEU A 84 1.44 4.56 7.87
CA LEU A 84 1.36 4.08 9.25
C LEU A 84 -0.06 4.29 9.80
N GLU A 85 -0.64 5.48 9.58
CA GLU A 85 -2.04 5.76 9.94
C GLU A 85 -3.04 4.86 9.22
N ALA A 86 -2.69 4.37 8.03
CA ALA A 86 -3.48 3.44 7.23
C ALA A 86 -3.15 1.95 7.50
N GLU A 87 -2.37 1.64 8.54
CA GLU A 87 -1.98 0.27 8.94
C GLU A 87 -1.27 -0.52 7.82
N MET A 88 -0.46 0.17 7.00
CA MET A 88 0.30 -0.45 5.91
C MET A 88 1.74 -0.76 6.35
N ASN A 89 2.12 -2.04 6.22
CA ASN A 89 3.44 -2.55 6.62
C ASN A 89 4.57 -2.11 5.70
N PHE A 90 5.70 -1.72 6.28
CA PHE A 90 6.94 -1.40 5.57
C PHE A 90 7.97 -2.54 5.68
N TYR A 91 8.61 -2.88 4.55
CA TYR A 91 9.64 -3.92 4.53
C TYR A 91 10.91 -3.45 5.23
N GLY A 92 11.39 -4.24 6.19
CA GLY A 92 12.49 -3.87 7.09
C GLY A 92 12.03 -3.30 8.43
N GLN A 93 10.72 -3.09 8.64
CA GLN A 93 10.14 -2.71 9.93
C GLN A 93 9.10 -3.76 10.36
N GLU A 94 7.85 -3.64 9.90
CA GLU A 94 6.76 -4.55 10.28
C GLU A 94 6.87 -5.92 9.59
N MET A 95 7.62 -6.03 8.50
CA MET A 95 7.82 -7.26 7.76
C MET A 95 9.26 -7.45 7.28
N SER A 96 9.75 -8.68 7.33
CA SER A 96 11.06 -9.09 6.82
C SER A 96 11.08 -10.61 6.61
N GLU A 97 12.22 -11.16 6.21
CA GLU A 97 12.44 -12.60 6.14
C GLU A 97 12.32 -13.30 7.51
N LEU A 98 12.41 -12.54 8.61
CA LEU A 98 12.35 -13.05 9.98
C LEU A 98 10.96 -12.91 10.63
N VAL A 99 10.04 -12.15 10.02
CA VAL A 99 8.71 -11.89 10.58
C VAL A 99 7.66 -12.65 9.77
N SER A 100 6.86 -13.49 10.45
CA SER A 100 5.78 -14.21 9.78
C SER A 100 4.73 -13.25 9.22
N PRO A 101 4.17 -13.50 8.02
CA PRO A 101 3.00 -12.80 7.52
C PRO A 101 1.80 -12.79 8.49
N LEU A 102 1.67 -13.83 9.33
CA LEU A 102 0.66 -13.89 10.38
C LEU A 102 0.96 -12.88 11.51
N ALA A 103 2.23 -12.75 11.89
CA ALA A 103 2.67 -11.80 12.92
C ALA A 103 2.60 -10.35 12.44
N ALA A 104 2.81 -10.13 11.14
CA ALA A 104 2.72 -8.84 10.49
C ALA A 104 1.28 -8.43 10.11
N ASN A 105 0.22 -9.05 10.67
CA ASN A 105 -1.18 -8.73 10.39
C ASN A 105 -1.61 -8.78 8.90
N ILE A 106 -0.89 -9.51 8.03
CA ILE A 106 -1.20 -9.65 6.60
C ILE A 106 -1.69 -11.06 6.23
N GLU A 107 -2.28 -11.80 7.18
CA GLU A 107 -2.89 -13.11 6.94
C GLU A 107 -3.90 -13.08 5.79
N TRP A 108 -4.61 -11.96 5.63
CA TRP A 108 -5.62 -11.76 4.58
C TRP A 108 -5.04 -11.84 3.16
N THR A 109 -3.73 -11.66 2.99
CA THR A 109 -3.02 -11.79 1.70
C THR A 109 -2.69 -13.24 1.32
N ILE A 110 -2.86 -14.19 2.26
CA ILE A 110 -2.48 -15.59 2.08
C ILE A 110 -3.61 -16.37 1.41
N ALA A 111 -3.29 -17.02 0.29
CA ALA A 111 -4.22 -17.88 -0.43
C ALA A 111 -4.38 -19.26 0.26
N TRP A 112 -5.22 -19.31 1.30
CA TRP A 112 -5.51 -20.54 2.03
C TRP A 112 -6.26 -21.57 1.20
N GLN A 113 -7.12 -21.10 0.29
CA GLN A 113 -7.92 -21.94 -0.57
C GLN A 113 -7.41 -21.92 -2.03
N PRO A 114 -7.53 -23.04 -2.75
CA PRO A 114 -7.97 -24.34 -2.23
C PRO A 114 -6.90 -24.99 -1.31
N GLU A 115 -7.30 -25.93 -0.45
CA GLU A 115 -6.43 -26.46 0.62
C GLU A 115 -5.17 -27.18 0.12
N GLU A 116 -5.25 -27.75 -1.07
CA GLU A 116 -4.20 -28.46 -1.78
C GLU A 116 -3.22 -27.54 -2.52
N ARG A 117 -3.51 -26.23 -2.61
CA ARG A 117 -2.65 -25.28 -3.32
C ARG A 117 -1.27 -25.19 -2.68
N TYR A 118 -0.26 -25.69 -3.36
CA TYR A 118 1.13 -25.55 -2.93
C TYR A 118 1.65 -24.12 -3.14
N PHE A 119 2.39 -23.61 -2.15
CA PHE A 119 3.26 -22.44 -2.26
C PHE A 119 4.36 -22.51 -1.18
N ILE A 120 5.48 -21.82 -1.42
CA ILE A 120 6.63 -21.78 -0.50
C ILE A 120 6.18 -21.20 0.85
N GLY A 121 6.42 -21.94 1.93
CA GLY A 121 6.07 -21.52 3.29
C GLY A 121 4.69 -21.94 3.78
N ARG A 122 3.85 -22.59 2.96
CA ARG A 122 2.49 -23.02 3.35
C ARG A 122 2.45 -23.86 4.64
N ASP A 123 3.30 -24.88 4.73
CA ASP A 123 3.30 -25.78 5.90
C ASP A 123 3.76 -25.07 7.18
N ALA A 124 4.74 -24.17 7.06
CA ALA A 124 5.20 -23.33 8.16
C ALA A 124 4.06 -22.41 8.67
N LEU A 125 3.35 -21.76 7.75
CA LEU A 125 2.20 -20.91 8.07
C LEU A 125 1.04 -21.70 8.69
N LYS A 126 0.75 -22.91 8.20
CA LYS A 126 -0.26 -23.81 8.81
C LYS A 126 0.11 -24.14 10.25
N ARG A 127 1.38 -24.45 10.52
CA ARG A 127 1.88 -24.75 11.86
C ARG A 127 1.79 -23.53 12.78
N GLN A 128 2.21 -22.35 12.31
CA GLN A 128 2.12 -21.10 13.07
C GLN A 128 0.66 -20.75 13.40
N ARG A 129 -0.28 -20.96 12.47
CA ARG A 129 -1.70 -20.73 12.73
C ARG A 129 -2.28 -21.62 13.84
N GLN A 130 -1.75 -22.83 14.00
CA GLN A 130 -2.15 -23.77 15.07
C GLN A 130 -1.48 -23.45 16.41
N LEU A 131 -0.21 -23.07 16.40
CA LEU A 131 0.58 -22.84 17.62
C LEU A 131 0.47 -21.40 18.15
N GLY A 132 0.05 -20.46 17.30
CA GLY A 132 0.17 -19.03 17.55
C GLY A 132 1.53 -18.47 17.09
N THR A 133 1.58 -17.15 16.97
CA THR A 133 2.78 -16.35 16.68
C THR A 133 2.62 -15.00 17.37
N GLU A 134 3.69 -14.22 17.40
CA GLU A 134 3.72 -12.83 17.82
C GLU A 134 2.65 -12.01 17.10
N LYS A 135 2.23 -10.89 17.68
CA LYS A 135 1.22 -10.01 17.09
C LYS A 135 1.77 -8.60 17.00
N LEU A 136 1.74 -8.03 15.80
CA LEU A 136 1.96 -6.60 15.59
C LEU A 136 0.78 -5.83 16.20
N VAL A 137 1.10 -4.85 17.04
CA VAL A 137 0.13 -4.00 17.73
C VAL A 137 0.52 -2.54 17.61
N ASP A 138 -0.48 -1.67 17.49
CA ASP A 138 -0.25 -0.23 17.45
C ASP A 138 -0.09 0.32 18.87
N LEU A 139 0.84 1.25 19.01
CA LEU A 139 1.11 1.94 20.26
C LEU A 139 0.82 3.43 20.08
N VAL A 140 0.00 3.98 20.96
CA VAL A 140 -0.30 5.41 21.02
C VAL A 140 0.29 5.97 22.32
N MET A 141 1.18 6.95 22.20
CA MET A 141 1.70 7.69 23.34
C MET A 141 0.78 8.89 23.62
N PRO A 142 0.07 8.94 24.76
CA PRO A 142 -0.89 10.01 25.03
C PRO A 142 -0.20 11.33 25.40
N ASP A 143 0.98 11.25 26.02
CA ASP A 143 1.78 12.39 26.42
C ASP A 143 2.78 12.78 25.35
N ARG A 144 3.44 13.93 25.54
CA ARG A 144 4.47 14.41 24.62
C ARG A 144 5.65 13.44 24.57
N GLY A 145 5.88 12.85 23.40
CA GLY A 145 7.08 12.10 23.08
C GLY A 145 7.06 11.68 21.62
N ILE A 146 8.21 11.25 21.11
CA ILE A 146 8.34 10.70 19.76
C ILE A 146 8.80 9.25 19.92
N LEU A 147 7.95 8.31 19.54
CA LEU A 147 8.34 6.92 19.40
C LEU A 147 9.19 6.76 18.14
N GLN A 148 10.32 6.07 18.27
CA GLN A 148 11.20 5.72 17.17
C GLN A 148 11.32 4.21 17.08
N THR A 149 11.80 3.72 15.94
CA THR A 149 12.10 2.31 15.73
C THR A 149 13.14 1.82 16.75
N ASP A 150 13.13 0.52 17.04
CA ASP A 150 14.07 -0.18 17.94
C ASP A 150 14.01 0.19 19.43
N LEU A 151 13.03 0.98 19.86
CA LEU A 151 12.77 1.22 21.27
C LEU A 151 12.16 -0.03 21.94
N ALA A 152 12.74 -0.44 23.08
CA ALA A 152 12.21 -1.55 23.86
C ALA A 152 10.85 -1.18 24.48
N VAL A 153 9.89 -2.09 24.34
CA VAL A 153 8.55 -1.98 24.94
C VAL A 153 8.42 -3.04 26.02
N SER A 154 8.12 -2.62 27.24
CA SER A 154 7.86 -3.51 28.37
C SER A 154 6.43 -3.33 28.87
N PHE A 155 5.70 -4.43 29.01
CA PHE A 155 4.41 -4.46 29.69
C PHE A 155 4.66 -4.86 31.15
N THR A 156 4.17 -4.05 32.09
CA THR A 156 4.18 -4.35 33.54
C THR A 156 2.82 -4.82 34.00
#